data_AF-A0A1G1J5B3-F1
#
_entry.id   AF-A0A1G1J5B3-F1
#
_cell.length_a   1.000
_cell.length_b   1.000
_cell.length_c   1.000
_cell.angle_alpha   90.00
_cell.angle_beta   90.00
_cell.angle_gamma   90.00
#
_symmetry.space_group_name_H-M   'P 1'
#
loop_
_entity.id
_entity.type
_entity.pdbx_description
1 polymer ?
#
loop_
_entity_poly.entity_id
_entity_poly.type
_entity_poly.pdbx_seq_one_letter_code
_entity_poly.pdbx_strand_id
1 'polypeptide(L)'
;MRRIKSIRRRKICVLNVLFLSTAFLFCETYASSFFREFAQRQLEELLSSGVRVDVGSIKGGIFRNLISEEVNIYSRQGNVPSFNIERMEIDYRLWYPLLKKIPAMSSLDDQEKIRLFVGKRNRDYVNGFFELESKEKKLNVSGYLSLGDKDKVFVKGSIDEERVSKFRINQKKGFVDLEIKSEKKTFVVHGKMRHINPVRWLAQDGSTLNDVDLVGEFDATVTVDKRGIREGRVIFKNLIFNYRPLGKDIDISLNYDMAKKMLNLTGFKIGGEIAGNGYIRLASIHYLFLNCVVSNLALEDYFAAGSAQGVVSGIMSGNFILKGPMKEPGLTAHLDVQNGRLDDMRFDSIIGNLKGKGPIISIYDSRISRAEGYITVGGEIDLTRLKDNKAFEGVYFDTDKDFFVWEGWNIIKEGGSSTVKAEKFLGDEFKLSFKTFMKDVMSKEKTGEIDLEYKLDSSGSLQMTLGDEGEFVGVAHKVRF
;
A
#
# COMPACT_ATOMS: atom_id res chain seq x y z
N MET A 1 74.34 34.92 -36.20
CA MET A 1 73.78 33.55 -36.41
C MET A 1 72.89 32.99 -35.28
N ARG A 2 73.17 33.20 -33.97
CA ARG A 2 72.34 32.65 -32.86
C ARG A 2 70.88 33.15 -32.84
N ARG A 3 70.62 34.42 -33.20
CA ARG A 3 69.25 35.00 -33.29
C ARG A 3 68.35 34.32 -34.34
N ILE A 4 68.91 33.91 -35.49
CA ILE A 4 68.15 33.30 -36.59
C ILE A 4 67.71 31.86 -36.24
N LYS A 5 68.56 31.08 -35.54
CA LYS A 5 68.19 29.75 -35.04
C LYS A 5 67.10 29.81 -33.96
N SER A 6 67.13 30.82 -33.11
CA SER A 6 66.08 31.06 -32.10
C SER A 6 64.71 31.37 -32.73
N ILE A 7 64.68 32.23 -33.76
CA ILE A 7 63.44 32.58 -34.46
C ILE A 7 62.86 31.38 -35.22
N ARG A 8 63.70 30.55 -35.88
CA ARG A 8 63.25 29.32 -36.53
C ARG A 8 62.67 28.30 -35.54
N ARG A 9 63.31 28.10 -34.39
CA ARG A 9 62.78 27.22 -33.33
C ARG A 9 61.45 27.71 -32.77
N ARG A 10 61.29 29.03 -32.56
CA ARG A 10 60.00 29.61 -32.13
C ARG A 10 58.90 29.42 -33.18
N LYS A 11 59.20 29.66 -34.46
CA LYS A 11 58.23 29.44 -35.56
C LYS A 11 57.80 27.98 -35.67
N ILE A 12 58.75 27.03 -35.58
CA ILE A 12 58.43 25.59 -35.61
C ILE A 12 57.60 25.19 -34.39
N CYS A 13 57.92 25.71 -33.20
CA CYS A 13 57.14 25.44 -31.99
C CYS A 13 55.70 25.97 -32.12
N VAL A 14 55.53 27.21 -32.59
CA VAL A 14 54.20 27.80 -32.81
C VAL A 14 53.41 27.02 -33.88
N LEU A 15 54.07 26.61 -34.98
CA LEU A 15 53.43 25.82 -36.03
C LEU A 15 52.98 24.44 -35.53
N ASN A 16 53.80 23.78 -34.71
CA ASN A 16 53.46 22.50 -34.11
C ASN A 16 52.31 22.63 -33.11
N VAL A 17 52.29 23.70 -32.30
CA VAL A 17 51.18 23.97 -31.37
C VAL A 17 49.88 24.26 -32.14
N LEU A 18 49.95 25.05 -33.22
CA LEU A 18 48.81 25.30 -34.10
C LEU A 18 48.31 24.01 -34.75
N PHE A 19 49.20 23.22 -35.35
CA PHE A 19 48.84 21.95 -35.97
C PHE A 19 48.21 20.98 -34.96
N LEU A 20 48.81 20.84 -33.77
CA LEU A 20 48.23 20.05 -32.69
C LEU A 20 46.86 20.59 -32.32
N SER A 21 46.70 21.91 -32.13
CA SER A 21 45.41 22.51 -31.77
C SER A 21 44.33 22.28 -32.83
N THR A 22 44.68 22.38 -34.12
CA THR A 22 43.75 22.12 -35.23
C THR A 22 43.41 20.64 -35.33
N ALA A 23 44.40 19.75 -35.16
CA ALA A 23 44.16 18.31 -35.10
C ALA A 23 43.28 17.95 -33.90
N PHE A 24 43.48 18.59 -32.75
CA PHE A 24 42.62 18.43 -31.57
C PHE A 24 41.20 18.91 -31.82
N LEU A 25 40.99 20.10 -32.42
CA LEU A 25 39.67 20.62 -32.77
C LEU A 25 38.97 19.76 -33.83
N PHE A 26 39.72 19.26 -34.80
CA PHE A 26 39.23 18.35 -35.83
C PHE A 26 38.81 17.01 -35.20
N CYS A 27 39.66 16.44 -34.35
CA CYS A 27 39.33 15.24 -33.58
C CYS A 27 38.12 15.47 -32.66
N GLU A 28 38.02 16.61 -31.99
CA GLU A 28 36.86 16.93 -31.14
C GLU A 28 35.56 16.98 -31.96
N THR A 29 35.60 17.58 -33.15
CA THR A 29 34.43 17.72 -34.02
C THR A 29 34.02 16.40 -34.66
N TYR A 30 34.95 15.70 -35.33
CA TYR A 30 34.66 14.44 -36.03
C TYR A 30 34.46 13.26 -35.08
N ALA A 31 35.19 13.23 -33.97
CA ALA A 31 35.04 12.12 -33.04
C ALA A 31 33.70 12.16 -32.32
N SER A 32 33.01 13.30 -32.23
CA SER A 32 31.66 13.36 -31.65
C SER A 32 30.66 12.42 -32.33
N SER A 33 30.65 12.35 -33.67
CA SER A 33 29.79 11.44 -34.44
C SER A 33 30.21 9.98 -34.25
N PHE A 34 31.51 9.71 -34.30
CA PHE A 34 32.04 8.36 -34.09
C PHE A 34 31.72 7.85 -32.68
N PHE A 35 31.95 8.67 -31.64
CA PHE A 35 31.64 8.33 -30.25
C PHE A 35 30.14 8.15 -30.04
N ARG A 36 29.30 8.93 -30.73
CA ARG A 36 27.84 8.76 -30.67
C ARG A 36 27.43 7.37 -31.13
N GLU A 37 27.87 6.96 -32.32
CA GLU A 37 27.56 5.62 -32.85
C GLU A 37 28.16 4.51 -31.98
N PHE A 38 29.40 4.70 -31.52
CA PHE A 38 30.05 3.74 -30.63
C PHE A 38 29.29 3.58 -29.30
N ALA A 39 28.91 4.69 -28.65
CA ALA A 39 28.15 4.68 -27.41
C ALA A 39 26.76 4.06 -27.59
N GLN A 40 26.07 4.35 -28.69
CA GLN A 40 24.78 3.71 -29.02
C GLN A 40 24.95 2.19 -29.10
N ARG A 41 25.93 1.69 -29.87
CA ARG A 41 26.17 0.24 -30.02
C ARG A 41 26.52 -0.43 -28.70
N GLN A 42 27.40 0.18 -27.90
CA GLN A 42 27.79 -0.36 -26.60
C GLN A 42 26.61 -0.40 -25.61
N LEU A 43 25.77 0.64 -25.60
CA LEU A 43 24.56 0.65 -24.77
C LEU A 43 23.54 -0.39 -25.25
N GLU A 44 23.35 -0.56 -26.56
CA GLU A 44 22.48 -1.62 -27.12
C GLU A 44 22.98 -3.02 -26.77
N GLU A 45 24.30 -3.24 -26.80
CA GLU A 45 24.93 -4.50 -26.41
C GLU A 45 24.72 -4.79 -24.92
N LEU A 46 24.93 -3.79 -24.05
CA LEU A 46 24.75 -3.88 -22.60
C LEU A 46 23.27 -4.12 -22.21
N LEU A 47 22.33 -3.48 -22.89
CA LEU A 47 20.89 -3.57 -22.58
C LEU A 47 20.21 -4.83 -23.16
N SER A 48 20.99 -5.79 -23.67
CA SER A 48 20.55 -7.03 -24.32
C SER A 48 19.94 -6.87 -25.72
N SER A 49 20.03 -7.94 -26.51
CA SER A 49 19.53 -8.00 -27.89
C SER A 49 18.01 -7.74 -27.97
N GLY A 50 17.63 -6.54 -28.41
CA GLY A 50 16.22 -6.16 -28.61
C GLY A 50 15.85 -4.78 -28.09
N VAL A 51 16.78 -4.06 -27.49
CA VAL A 51 16.64 -2.64 -27.17
C VAL A 51 17.36 -1.82 -28.24
N ARG A 52 16.73 -0.75 -28.72
CA ARG A 52 17.40 0.25 -29.58
C ARG A 52 17.69 1.48 -28.73
N VAL A 53 18.88 2.04 -28.86
CA VAL A 53 19.31 3.23 -28.12
C VAL A 53 19.64 4.34 -29.09
N ASP A 54 19.08 5.53 -28.86
CA ASP A 54 19.46 6.74 -29.57
C ASP A 54 20.04 7.76 -28.60
N VAL A 55 21.33 8.03 -28.72
CA VAL A 55 22.01 9.12 -28.02
C VAL A 55 21.86 10.39 -28.85
N GLY A 56 21.30 11.48 -28.31
CA GLY A 56 21.13 12.73 -29.04
C GLY A 56 22.46 13.44 -29.36
N SER A 57 23.25 13.74 -28.33
CA SER A 57 24.58 14.34 -28.50
C SER A 57 25.61 13.77 -27.53
N ILE A 58 26.89 13.86 -27.90
CA ILE A 58 28.02 13.53 -27.03
C ILE A 58 28.94 14.74 -26.92
N LYS A 59 29.29 15.09 -25.68
CA LYS A 59 30.21 16.17 -25.34
C LYS A 59 31.38 15.61 -24.51
N GLY A 60 32.56 16.21 -24.66
CA GLY A 60 33.75 15.84 -23.89
C GLY A 60 34.49 14.62 -24.43
N GLY A 61 35.20 13.91 -23.56
CA GLY A 61 35.96 12.70 -23.90
C GLY A 61 37.48 12.88 -23.89
N ILE A 62 38.04 14.01 -24.37
CA ILE A 62 39.50 14.20 -24.33
C ILE A 62 39.93 14.73 -22.96
N PHE A 63 39.63 15.98 -22.62
CA PHE A 63 40.08 16.58 -21.34
C PHE A 63 39.02 16.59 -20.24
N ARG A 64 37.81 16.19 -20.57
CA ARG A 64 36.63 16.23 -19.71
C ARG A 64 35.89 14.89 -19.79
N ASN A 65 35.05 14.64 -18.80
CA ASN A 65 34.19 13.46 -18.73
C ASN A 65 33.35 13.34 -20.00
N LEU A 66 33.07 12.11 -20.41
CA LEU A 66 32.21 11.83 -21.55
C LEU A 66 30.76 12.06 -21.11
N ILE A 67 30.06 12.95 -21.78
CA ILE A 67 28.68 13.31 -21.45
C ILE A 67 27.81 12.97 -22.66
N SER A 68 26.89 12.03 -22.49
CA SER A 68 25.84 11.72 -23.47
C SER A 68 24.54 12.42 -23.06
N GLU A 69 23.99 13.25 -23.92
CA GLU A 69 22.72 13.95 -23.69
C GLU A 69 21.60 13.31 -24.50
N GLU A 70 20.39 13.34 -23.95
CA GLU A 70 19.15 12.84 -24.57
C GLU A 70 19.25 11.37 -25.02
N VAL A 71 19.64 10.48 -24.12
CA VAL A 71 19.70 9.04 -24.41
C VAL A 71 18.29 8.44 -24.33
N ASN A 72 17.73 8.13 -25.49
CA ASN A 72 16.41 7.52 -25.66
C ASN A 72 16.52 6.01 -25.81
N ILE A 73 15.75 5.27 -25.02
CA ILE A 73 15.72 3.81 -25.03
C ILE A 73 14.37 3.35 -25.60
N TYR A 74 14.43 2.59 -26.69
CA TYR A 74 13.26 2.07 -27.39
C TYR A 74 13.12 0.57 -27.18
N SER A 75 11.90 0.11 -26.96
CA SER A 75 11.59 -1.33 -27.03
C SER A 75 11.63 -1.80 -28.48
N ARG A 76 11.87 -3.10 -28.70
CA ARG A 76 12.08 -3.73 -30.01
C ARG A 76 11.05 -3.36 -31.10
N GLN A 77 9.83 -2.99 -30.72
CA GLN A 77 8.71 -2.70 -31.63
C GLN A 77 8.14 -1.30 -31.47
N GLY A 78 8.70 -0.47 -30.57
CA GLY A 78 8.17 0.86 -30.27
C GLY A 78 8.87 1.96 -31.05
N ASN A 79 8.11 2.81 -31.74
CA ASN A 79 8.60 4.08 -32.29
C ASN A 79 8.64 5.20 -31.24
N VAL A 80 8.09 4.95 -30.05
CA VAL A 80 8.06 5.88 -28.92
C VAL A 80 9.11 5.42 -27.90
N PRO A 81 9.98 6.31 -27.38
CA PRO A 81 10.95 5.93 -26.38
C PRO A 81 10.23 5.42 -25.12
N SER A 82 10.65 4.26 -24.66
CA SER A 82 10.17 3.64 -23.42
C SER A 82 10.78 4.29 -22.17
N PHE A 83 11.98 4.85 -22.30
CA PHE A 83 12.69 5.52 -21.22
C PHE A 83 13.66 6.56 -21.79
N ASN A 84 13.79 7.70 -21.12
CA ASN A 84 14.69 8.79 -21.52
C ASN A 84 15.67 9.12 -20.39
N ILE A 85 16.97 9.14 -20.69
CA ILE A 85 18.00 9.65 -19.79
C ILE A 85 18.41 11.00 -20.37
N GLU A 86 18.18 12.08 -19.61
CA GLU A 86 18.48 13.45 -20.05
C GLU A 86 19.99 13.63 -20.23
N ARG A 87 20.77 13.07 -19.31
CA ARG A 87 22.22 13.15 -19.33
C ARG A 87 22.82 11.90 -18.68
N MET A 88 23.83 11.34 -19.32
CA MET A 88 24.69 10.30 -18.78
C MET A 88 26.11 10.83 -18.79
N GLU A 89 26.77 10.87 -17.64
CA GLU A 89 28.18 11.22 -17.51
C GLU A 89 28.97 9.98 -17.16
N ILE A 90 30.04 9.72 -17.90
CA ILE A 90 30.99 8.66 -17.61
C ILE A 90 32.30 9.36 -17.25
N ASP A 91 32.86 9.05 -16.08
CA ASP A 91 34.17 9.55 -15.65
C ASP A 91 35.31 8.82 -16.39
N TYR A 92 35.25 8.89 -17.72
CA TYR A 92 36.18 8.26 -18.64
C TYR A 92 36.79 9.32 -19.55
N ARG A 93 38.10 9.24 -19.73
CA ARG A 93 38.88 10.11 -20.63
C ARG A 93 39.55 9.24 -21.68
N LEU A 94 39.52 9.66 -22.93
CA LEU A 94 40.01 8.88 -24.08
C LEU A 94 41.50 8.59 -24.03
N TRP A 95 42.28 9.40 -23.32
CA TRP A 95 43.72 9.15 -23.09
C TRP A 95 44.00 8.25 -21.89
N TYR A 96 43.00 7.89 -21.08
CA TYR A 96 43.20 7.06 -19.90
C TYR A 96 43.85 5.70 -20.22
N PRO A 97 43.45 4.98 -21.29
CA PRO A 97 44.15 3.76 -21.70
C PRO A 97 45.61 3.97 -22.11
N LEU A 98 45.94 5.15 -22.64
CA LEU A 98 47.32 5.49 -23.01
C LEU A 98 48.17 5.73 -21.76
N LEU A 99 47.63 6.41 -20.74
CA LEU A 99 48.34 6.64 -19.48
C LEU A 99 48.47 5.37 -18.64
N LYS A 100 47.49 4.45 -18.69
CA LYS A 100 47.58 3.14 -18.02
C LYS A 100 48.77 2.29 -18.48
N LYS A 101 49.31 2.54 -19.68
CA LYS A 101 50.53 1.88 -20.17
C LYS A 101 51.81 2.42 -19.52
N ILE A 102 51.74 3.52 -18.77
CA ILE A 102 52.87 4.12 -18.06
C ILE A 102 52.87 3.59 -16.61
N PRO A 103 53.89 2.81 -16.18
CA PRO A 103 53.90 2.18 -14.85
C PRO A 103 53.74 3.15 -13.67
N ALA A 104 54.24 4.39 -13.81
CA ALA A 104 54.09 5.42 -12.78
C ALA A 104 52.65 5.94 -12.63
N MET A 105 51.77 5.65 -13.59
CA MET A 105 50.37 6.08 -13.62
C MET A 105 49.39 4.91 -13.52
N SER A 106 49.88 3.67 -13.34
CA SER A 106 49.03 2.49 -13.21
C SER A 106 48.23 2.45 -11.90
N SER A 107 48.55 3.32 -10.94
CA SER A 107 47.81 3.51 -9.69
C SER A 107 46.72 4.59 -9.76
N LEU A 108 46.48 5.18 -10.94
CA LEU A 108 45.33 6.07 -11.13
C LEU A 108 44.06 5.24 -10.92
N ASP A 109 43.34 5.57 -9.84
CA ASP A 109 42.21 4.82 -9.29
C ASP A 109 41.23 4.39 -10.40
N ASP A 110 40.91 3.09 -10.43
CA ASP A 110 40.06 2.45 -11.45
C ASP A 110 38.56 2.68 -11.19
N GLN A 111 38.23 3.76 -10.47
CA GLN A 111 36.84 4.08 -10.15
C GLN A 111 36.11 4.61 -11.38
N GLU A 112 35.50 3.70 -12.11
CA GLU A 112 34.56 4.03 -13.16
C GLU A 112 33.24 4.49 -12.51
N LYS A 113 32.99 5.80 -12.59
CA LYS A 113 31.74 6.42 -12.13
C LYS A 113 30.87 6.76 -13.33
N ILE A 114 29.63 6.28 -13.29
CA ILE A 114 28.59 6.63 -14.26
C ILE A 114 27.48 7.37 -13.52
N ARG A 115 27.19 8.60 -13.94
CA ARG A 115 26.08 9.40 -13.42
C ARG A 115 24.96 9.46 -14.44
N LEU A 116 23.76 9.08 -14.03
CA LEU A 116 22.55 9.06 -14.84
C LEU A 116 21.58 10.10 -14.31
N PHE A 117 21.16 11.03 -15.16
CA PHE A 117 20.14 12.03 -14.87
C PHE A 117 18.89 11.66 -15.66
N VAL A 118 17.85 11.23 -14.95
CA VAL A 118 16.59 10.78 -15.55
C VAL A 118 15.68 11.99 -15.72
N GLY A 119 15.39 12.33 -16.98
CA GLY A 119 14.80 13.60 -17.36
C GLY A 119 13.31 13.74 -17.07
N LYS A 120 12.85 15.00 -17.08
CA LYS A 120 11.43 15.37 -16.95
C LYS A 120 10.54 14.82 -18.08
N ARG A 121 11.09 14.34 -19.20
CA ARG A 121 10.29 13.72 -20.27
C ARG A 121 9.64 12.40 -19.84
N ASN A 122 10.14 11.78 -18.76
CA ASN A 122 9.51 10.62 -18.13
C ASN A 122 8.50 11.01 -17.03
N ARG A 123 8.05 12.28 -17.01
CA ARG A 123 7.32 12.95 -15.91
C ARG A 123 6.18 12.14 -15.32
N ASP A 124 5.48 11.37 -16.16
CA ASP A 124 4.33 10.58 -15.72
C ASP A 124 4.72 9.43 -14.79
N TYR A 125 5.99 9.02 -14.76
CA TYR A 125 6.43 7.80 -14.09
C TYR A 125 7.62 8.03 -13.14
N VAL A 126 8.76 8.54 -13.61
CA VAL A 126 10.01 8.57 -12.83
C VAL A 126 10.91 9.72 -13.26
N ASN A 127 11.40 10.54 -12.34
CA ASN A 127 12.55 11.42 -12.55
C ASN A 127 13.60 11.17 -11.46
N GLY A 128 14.85 11.55 -11.67
CA GLY A 128 15.87 11.26 -10.65
C GLY A 128 17.31 11.41 -11.10
N PHE A 129 18.19 10.98 -10.19
CA PHE A 129 19.63 10.93 -10.37
C PHE A 129 20.14 9.61 -9.82
N PHE A 130 21.05 8.96 -10.54
CA PHE A 130 21.79 7.81 -10.06
C PHE A 130 23.27 7.98 -10.31
N GLU A 131 24.09 7.48 -9.40
CA GLU A 131 25.52 7.29 -9.55
C GLU A 131 25.81 5.80 -9.38
N LEU A 132 26.47 5.24 -10.38
CA LEU A 132 26.97 3.88 -10.41
C LEU A 132 28.49 3.96 -10.26
N GLU A 133 29.05 3.26 -9.28
CA GLU A 133 30.48 3.24 -9.00
C GLU A 133 30.95 1.79 -8.94
N SER A 134 31.83 1.41 -9.85
CA SER A 134 32.47 0.09 -9.83
C SER A 134 33.63 0.10 -8.83
N LYS A 135 33.56 -0.71 -7.76
CA LYS A 135 34.62 -0.83 -6.76
C LYS A 135 34.67 -2.26 -6.21
N GLU A 136 35.87 -2.84 -6.15
CA GLU A 136 36.11 -4.15 -5.51
C GLU A 136 35.14 -5.24 -5.98
N LYS A 137 34.91 -5.33 -7.29
CA LYS A 137 33.99 -6.30 -7.91
C LYS A 137 32.51 -6.12 -7.53
N LYS A 138 32.15 -4.96 -6.99
CA LYS A 138 30.77 -4.57 -6.70
C LYS A 138 30.42 -3.33 -7.50
N LEU A 139 29.20 -3.29 -8.00
CA LEU A 139 28.62 -2.07 -8.57
C LEU A 139 27.81 -1.38 -7.48
N ASN A 140 28.36 -0.33 -6.88
CA ASN A 140 27.63 0.51 -5.94
C ASN A 140 26.66 1.39 -6.69
N VAL A 141 25.44 1.50 -6.18
CA VAL A 141 24.39 2.33 -6.74
C VAL A 141 23.98 3.33 -5.68
N SER A 142 23.97 4.62 -6.00
CA SER A 142 23.44 5.65 -5.11
C SER A 142 22.66 6.69 -5.88
N GLY A 143 21.76 7.42 -5.24
CA GLY A 143 21.01 8.46 -5.93
C GLY A 143 19.65 8.74 -5.31
N TYR A 144 18.76 9.31 -6.09
CA TYR A 144 17.37 9.49 -5.73
C TYR A 144 16.44 9.33 -6.92
N LEU A 145 15.22 8.90 -6.62
CA LEU A 145 14.09 8.86 -7.53
C LEU A 145 12.98 9.75 -7.01
N SER A 146 12.20 10.33 -7.91
CA SER A 146 10.90 10.92 -7.60
C SER A 146 9.88 10.34 -8.58
N LEU A 147 8.75 9.92 -8.03
CA LEU A 147 7.61 9.40 -8.79
C LEU A 147 6.65 10.58 -9.03
N GLY A 148 6.63 11.12 -10.26
CA GLY A 148 5.91 12.36 -10.60
C GLY A 148 6.61 13.62 -10.07
N ASP A 149 5.84 14.62 -9.63
CA ASP A 149 6.36 15.86 -9.00
C ASP A 149 6.51 15.74 -7.46
N LYS A 150 6.55 14.50 -6.93
CA LYS A 150 6.47 14.21 -5.49
C LYS A 150 7.84 14.05 -4.82
N ASP A 151 7.83 13.66 -3.54
CA ASP A 151 8.99 13.46 -2.68
C ASP A 151 10.13 12.68 -3.35
N LYS A 152 11.36 13.12 -3.08
CA LYS A 152 12.56 12.38 -3.43
C LYS A 152 12.72 11.19 -2.49
N VAL A 153 12.93 10.03 -3.08
CA VAL A 153 13.25 8.77 -2.43
C VAL A 153 14.72 8.46 -2.73
N PHE A 154 15.56 8.40 -1.70
CA PHE A 154 16.99 8.17 -1.87
C PHE A 154 17.27 6.67 -1.92
N VAL A 155 18.04 6.24 -2.91
CA VAL A 155 18.42 4.84 -3.08
C VAL A 155 19.91 4.72 -2.86
N LYS A 156 20.34 3.74 -2.06
CA LYS A 156 21.75 3.37 -1.90
C LYS A 156 21.86 1.86 -1.85
N GLY A 157 22.81 1.27 -2.56
CA GLY A 157 22.96 -0.18 -2.59
C GLY A 157 24.20 -0.64 -3.34
N SER A 158 24.29 -1.95 -3.54
CA SER A 158 25.38 -2.59 -4.27
C SER A 158 24.89 -3.85 -4.97
N ILE A 159 25.48 -4.16 -6.11
CA ILE A 159 25.29 -5.41 -6.85
C ILE A 159 26.64 -6.15 -6.87
N ASP A 160 26.67 -7.40 -6.45
CA ASP A 160 27.89 -8.23 -6.47
C ASP A 160 27.99 -9.13 -7.73
N GLU A 161 29.15 -9.79 -7.90
CA GLU A 161 29.40 -10.74 -9.00
C GLU A 161 28.42 -11.93 -9.00
N GLU A 162 27.88 -12.29 -7.83
CA GLU A 162 26.88 -13.37 -7.67
C GLU A 162 25.46 -12.93 -8.04
N ARG A 163 25.30 -11.68 -8.52
CA ARG A 163 24.02 -11.06 -8.90
C ARG A 163 23.05 -10.94 -7.73
N VAL A 164 23.57 -10.87 -6.51
CA VAL A 164 22.81 -10.45 -5.34
C VAL A 164 22.91 -8.93 -5.23
N SER A 165 21.76 -8.28 -5.20
CA SER A 165 21.67 -6.83 -5.13
C SER A 165 21.05 -6.42 -3.80
N LYS A 166 21.74 -5.59 -3.03
CA LYS A 166 21.26 -5.08 -1.74
C LYS A 166 21.02 -3.59 -1.85
N PHE A 167 19.80 -3.14 -1.58
CA PHE A 167 19.42 -1.73 -1.66
C PHE A 167 18.73 -1.27 -0.39
N ARG A 168 18.98 -0.03 0.00
CA ARG A 168 18.21 0.73 0.98
C ARG A 168 17.55 1.90 0.27
N ILE A 169 16.24 1.95 0.35
CA ILE A 169 15.37 2.98 -0.19
C ILE A 169 14.88 3.85 0.97
N ASN A 170 15.46 5.04 1.15
CA ASN A 170 15.10 5.97 2.21
C ASN A 170 14.04 6.96 1.75
N GLN A 171 12.99 7.08 2.56
CA GLN A 171 11.93 8.08 2.46
C GLN A 171 12.07 9.09 3.61
N LYS A 172 11.24 10.14 3.60
CA LYS A 172 11.27 11.19 4.64
C LYS A 172 11.09 10.65 6.08
N LYS A 173 10.23 9.65 6.27
CA LYS A 173 9.88 9.10 7.60
C LYS A 173 10.36 7.66 7.82
N GLY A 174 10.91 6.98 6.82
CA GLY A 174 11.21 5.54 6.91
C GLY A 174 12.08 5.03 5.79
N PHE A 175 12.29 3.72 5.73
CA PHE A 175 13.11 3.08 4.71
C PHE A 175 12.66 1.66 4.38
N VAL A 176 13.05 1.20 3.19
CA VAL A 176 12.91 -0.19 2.76
C VAL A 176 14.29 -0.76 2.45
N ASP A 177 14.67 -1.81 3.15
CA ASP A 177 15.85 -2.62 2.81
C ASP A 177 15.40 -3.76 1.88
N LEU A 178 16.08 -3.93 0.76
CA LEU A 178 15.80 -4.92 -0.27
C LEU A 178 17.03 -5.79 -0.52
N GLU A 179 16.81 -7.09 -0.63
CA GLU A 179 17.76 -8.06 -1.14
C GLU A 179 17.14 -8.74 -2.36
N ILE A 180 17.77 -8.60 -3.52
CA ILE A 180 17.28 -9.08 -4.81
C ILE A 180 18.25 -10.11 -5.34
N LYS A 181 17.78 -11.33 -5.57
CA LYS A 181 18.53 -12.40 -6.21
C LYS A 181 17.94 -12.69 -7.59
N SER A 182 18.79 -12.70 -8.62
CA SER A 182 18.37 -13.04 -9.98
C SER A 182 18.64 -14.51 -10.30
N GLU A 183 17.59 -15.26 -10.61
CA GLU A 183 17.65 -16.67 -11.00
C GLU A 183 17.04 -16.83 -12.40
N LYS A 184 17.89 -16.82 -13.43
CA LYS A 184 17.50 -16.86 -14.85
C LYS A 184 16.59 -15.68 -15.26
N LYS A 185 15.27 -15.91 -15.26
CA LYS A 185 14.22 -14.95 -15.64
C LYS A 185 13.35 -14.55 -14.45
N THR A 186 13.68 -15.05 -13.27
CA THR A 186 12.92 -14.83 -12.05
C THR A 186 13.80 -14.04 -11.09
N PHE A 187 13.20 -13.03 -10.46
CA PHE A 187 13.81 -12.25 -9.40
C PHE A 187 13.13 -12.61 -8.09
N VAL A 188 13.92 -13.03 -7.11
CA VAL A 188 13.47 -13.24 -5.74
C VAL A 188 13.88 -12.01 -4.95
N VAL A 189 12.91 -11.33 -4.35
CA VAL A 189 13.09 -10.08 -3.60
C VAL A 189 12.67 -10.33 -2.17
N HIS A 190 13.58 -10.16 -1.22
CA HIS A 190 13.27 -10.09 0.19
C HIS A 190 13.35 -8.62 0.63
N GLY A 191 12.33 -8.14 1.32
CA GLY A 191 12.19 -6.74 1.71
C GLY A 191 11.86 -6.57 3.18
N LYS A 192 12.47 -5.57 3.82
CA LYS A 192 12.13 -5.13 5.18
C LYS A 192 11.74 -3.67 5.16
N MET A 193 10.53 -3.37 5.61
CA MET A 193 9.95 -2.04 5.62
C MET A 193 9.93 -1.49 7.04
N ARG A 194 10.38 -0.25 7.21
CA ARG A 194 10.25 0.48 8.47
C ARG A 194 9.72 1.88 8.21
N HIS A 195 8.61 2.20 8.86
CA HIS A 195 7.97 3.50 8.86
C HIS A 195 7.60 4.03 7.47
N ILE A 196 7.05 3.15 6.63
CA ILE A 196 6.66 3.48 5.26
C ILE A 196 5.25 4.03 5.25
N ASN A 197 5.04 5.11 4.51
CA ASN A 197 3.72 5.66 4.27
C ASN A 197 3.28 5.37 2.84
N PRO A 198 2.55 4.26 2.59
CA PRO A 198 2.13 3.88 1.24
C PRO A 198 1.07 4.84 0.67
N VAL A 199 0.30 5.50 1.53
CA VAL A 199 -0.80 6.38 1.13
C VAL A 199 -0.28 7.62 0.43
N ARG A 200 0.86 8.17 0.84
CA ARG A 200 1.43 9.38 0.24
C ARG A 200 1.69 9.24 -1.27
N TRP A 201 1.90 8.01 -1.75
CA TRP A 201 2.04 7.73 -3.17
C TRP A 201 0.69 7.77 -3.90
N LEU A 202 -0.37 7.27 -3.27
CA LEU A 202 -1.72 7.17 -3.83
C LEU A 202 -2.51 8.49 -3.70
N ALA A 203 -2.37 9.21 -2.60
CA ALA A 203 -3.03 10.48 -2.34
C ALA A 203 -2.36 11.61 -3.12
N GLN A 204 -3.10 12.29 -3.99
CA GLN A 204 -2.64 13.50 -4.69
C GLN A 204 -3.17 14.80 -4.06
N ASP A 205 -4.10 14.69 -3.11
CA ASP A 205 -5.00 15.77 -2.69
C ASP A 205 -4.90 16.12 -1.19
N GLY A 206 -3.90 15.61 -0.48
CA GLY A 206 -3.74 15.90 0.94
C GLY A 206 -4.81 15.26 1.83
N SER A 207 -5.50 14.23 1.33
CA SER A 207 -6.50 13.47 2.08
C SER A 207 -6.00 12.94 3.44
N THR A 208 -6.96 12.72 4.33
CA THR A 208 -6.82 12.43 5.76
C THR A 208 -5.96 11.20 6.10
N LEU A 209 -5.64 10.34 5.14
CA LEU A 209 -4.82 9.14 5.35
C LEU A 209 -3.29 9.41 5.33
N ASN A 210 -2.85 10.68 5.42
CA ASN A 210 -1.44 11.08 5.39
C ASN A 210 -0.56 10.57 6.55
N ASP A 211 -1.13 9.94 7.57
CA ASP A 211 -0.39 9.43 8.74
C ASP A 211 -0.50 7.92 8.89
N VAL A 212 -0.44 7.20 7.76
CA VAL A 212 -0.24 5.76 7.78
C VAL A 212 1.25 5.45 7.95
N ASP A 213 1.57 4.69 8.99
CA ASP A 213 2.90 4.16 9.28
C ASP A 213 2.90 2.63 9.17
N LEU A 214 3.64 2.11 8.20
CA LEU A 214 3.74 0.68 7.92
C LEU A 214 5.13 0.15 8.28
N VAL A 215 5.17 -0.89 9.10
CA VAL A 215 6.37 -1.69 9.41
C VAL A 215 6.07 -3.14 9.09
N GLY A 216 7.04 -3.87 8.55
CA GLY A 216 6.89 -5.30 8.29
C GLY A 216 7.93 -5.84 7.32
N GLU A 217 7.71 -7.05 6.84
CA GLU A 217 8.59 -7.72 5.89
C GLU A 217 7.78 -8.19 4.68
N PHE A 218 8.43 -8.37 3.55
CA PHE A 218 7.79 -8.99 2.39
C PHE A 218 8.76 -9.86 1.59
N ASP A 219 8.22 -10.93 1.02
CA ASP A 219 8.89 -11.79 0.05
C ASP A 219 8.15 -11.65 -1.28
N ALA A 220 8.87 -11.30 -2.34
CA ALA A 220 8.32 -11.22 -3.68
C ALA A 220 9.09 -12.09 -4.67
N THR A 221 8.37 -12.69 -5.59
CA THR A 221 8.91 -13.41 -6.75
C THR A 221 8.35 -12.75 -8.00
N VAL A 222 9.22 -12.30 -8.89
CA VAL A 222 8.83 -11.60 -10.13
C VAL A 222 9.44 -12.31 -11.32
N THR A 223 8.61 -12.79 -12.23
CA THR A 223 9.06 -13.40 -13.48
C THR A 223 9.00 -12.37 -14.60
N VAL A 224 10.12 -12.20 -15.31
CA VAL A 224 10.31 -11.25 -16.40
C VAL A 224 10.56 -12.01 -17.70
N ASP A 225 9.91 -11.57 -18.79
CA ASP A 225 10.18 -12.07 -20.13
C ASP A 225 10.62 -10.93 -21.08
N LYS A 226 10.70 -11.23 -22.38
CA LYS A 226 11.13 -10.25 -23.41
C LYS A 226 10.22 -9.02 -23.50
N ARG A 227 9.00 -9.08 -22.94
CA ARG A 227 7.99 -8.01 -22.94
C ARG A 227 7.93 -7.27 -21.59
N GLY A 228 8.74 -7.66 -20.60
CA GLY A 228 8.78 -7.05 -19.28
C GLY A 228 8.28 -7.97 -18.18
N ILE A 229 7.76 -7.40 -17.10
CA ILE A 229 7.16 -8.15 -15.98
C ILE A 229 5.94 -8.91 -16.52
N ARG A 230 5.89 -10.23 -16.28
CA ARG A 230 4.80 -11.09 -16.73
C ARG A 230 3.89 -11.50 -15.58
N GLU A 231 4.47 -12.04 -14.52
CA GLU A 231 3.75 -12.57 -13.36
C GLU A 231 4.58 -12.38 -12.09
N GLY A 232 3.92 -12.39 -10.95
CA GLY A 232 4.61 -12.39 -9.68
C GLY A 232 3.72 -12.78 -8.51
N ARG A 233 4.40 -12.99 -7.39
CA ARG A 233 3.80 -13.24 -6.09
C ARG A 233 4.45 -12.33 -5.07
N VAL A 234 3.67 -11.74 -4.19
CA VAL A 234 4.15 -10.97 -3.03
C VAL A 234 3.50 -11.53 -1.78
N ILE A 235 4.26 -11.73 -0.72
CA ILE A 235 3.79 -12.15 0.59
C ILE A 235 4.31 -11.14 1.60
N PHE A 236 3.42 -10.41 2.25
CA PHE A 236 3.73 -9.54 3.36
C PHE A 236 3.53 -10.28 4.68
N LYS A 237 4.47 -10.10 5.60
CA LYS A 237 4.52 -10.76 6.91
C LYS A 237 4.78 -9.74 8.00
N ASN A 238 4.36 -10.06 9.23
CA ASN A 238 4.64 -9.25 10.42
C ASN A 238 4.25 -7.77 10.24
N LEU A 239 3.11 -7.52 9.59
CA LEU A 239 2.66 -6.16 9.28
C LEU A 239 2.13 -5.47 10.53
N ILE A 240 2.66 -4.27 10.76
CA ILE A 240 2.25 -3.33 11.80
C ILE A 240 1.77 -2.07 11.09
N PHE A 241 0.52 -1.71 11.31
CA PHE A 241 -0.13 -0.52 10.77
C PHE A 241 -0.38 0.47 11.90
N ASN A 242 0.17 1.68 11.80
CA ASN A 242 0.08 2.72 12.83
C ASN A 242 0.48 2.22 14.23
N TYR A 243 1.61 1.51 14.31
CA TYR A 243 2.12 0.90 15.54
C TYR A 243 1.24 -0.21 16.13
N ARG A 244 0.29 -0.74 15.36
CA ARG A 244 -0.59 -1.82 15.78
C ARG A 244 -0.41 -3.04 14.87
N PRO A 245 -0.10 -4.22 15.42
CA PRO A 245 -0.01 -5.43 14.59
C PRO A 245 -1.38 -5.70 13.97
N LEU A 246 -1.41 -6.09 12.69
CA LEU A 246 -2.67 -6.43 12.02
C LEU A 246 -3.34 -7.69 12.61
N GLY A 247 -2.64 -8.45 13.43
CA GLY A 247 -3.10 -9.65 14.14
C GLY A 247 -1.91 -10.60 14.33
N LYS A 248 -2.07 -11.62 15.18
CA LYS A 248 -1.12 -12.75 15.19
C LYS A 248 -1.40 -13.55 13.91
N ASP A 249 -0.41 -13.71 13.05
CA ASP A 249 -0.46 -14.56 11.85
C ASP A 249 -1.28 -14.03 10.64
N ILE A 250 -1.53 -12.71 10.56
CA ILE A 250 -2.12 -12.12 9.35
C ILE A 250 -1.03 -11.84 8.31
N ASP A 251 -0.85 -12.79 7.40
CA ASP A 251 -0.07 -12.61 6.18
C ASP A 251 -0.94 -12.06 5.04
N ILE A 252 -0.38 -11.16 4.22
CA ILE A 252 -1.04 -10.71 2.99
C ILE A 252 -0.32 -11.33 1.80
N SER A 253 -0.99 -12.19 1.05
CA SER A 253 -0.44 -12.75 -0.19
C SER A 253 -1.15 -12.19 -1.41
N LEU A 254 -0.40 -11.86 -2.45
CA LEU A 254 -0.90 -11.35 -3.73
C LEU A 254 -0.23 -12.12 -4.85
N ASN A 255 -1.03 -12.64 -5.77
CA ASN A 255 -0.57 -13.20 -7.04
C ASN A 255 -1.09 -12.31 -8.16
N TYR A 256 -0.23 -12.00 -9.11
CA TYR A 256 -0.57 -11.09 -10.19
C TYR A 256 0.05 -11.48 -11.52
N ASP A 257 -0.60 -11.04 -12.59
CA ASP A 257 -0.04 -11.00 -13.94
C ASP A 257 -0.17 -9.60 -14.54
N MET A 258 0.71 -9.30 -15.49
CA MET A 258 0.79 -8.01 -16.15
C MET A 258 0.55 -8.19 -17.64
N ALA A 259 -0.56 -7.64 -18.15
CA ALA A 259 -0.91 -7.73 -19.56
C ALA A 259 -1.58 -6.44 -20.04
N LYS A 260 -1.13 -5.90 -21.19
CA LYS A 260 -1.78 -4.75 -21.87
C LYS A 260 -2.06 -3.55 -20.94
N LYS A 261 -1.10 -3.18 -20.08
CA LYS A 261 -1.25 -2.12 -19.05
C LYS A 261 -2.34 -2.42 -18.02
N MET A 262 -2.57 -3.69 -17.72
CA MET A 262 -3.42 -4.14 -16.61
C MET A 262 -2.58 -5.00 -15.67
N LEU A 263 -2.67 -4.70 -14.38
CA LEU A 263 -2.21 -5.55 -13.29
C LEU A 263 -3.40 -6.42 -12.88
N ASN A 264 -3.45 -7.65 -13.38
CA ASN A 264 -4.49 -8.60 -13.01
C ASN A 264 -4.08 -9.27 -11.71
N LEU A 265 -4.91 -9.15 -10.68
CA LEU A 265 -4.74 -9.84 -9.40
C LEU A 265 -5.46 -11.19 -9.50
N THR A 266 -4.70 -12.24 -9.86
CA THR A 266 -5.25 -13.59 -10.03
C THR A 266 -5.73 -14.18 -8.71
N GLY A 267 -5.16 -13.74 -7.60
CA GLY A 267 -5.68 -14.02 -6.27
C GLY A 267 -4.90 -13.26 -5.21
N PHE A 268 -5.60 -12.67 -4.24
CA PHE A 268 -5.01 -12.16 -3.01
C PHE A 268 -5.68 -12.80 -1.79
N LYS A 269 -4.95 -12.87 -0.68
CA LYS A 269 -5.45 -13.29 0.64
C LYS A 269 -4.92 -12.37 1.71
N ILE A 270 -5.74 -12.09 2.72
CA ILE A 270 -5.36 -11.39 3.95
C ILE A 270 -5.75 -12.33 5.10
N GLY A 271 -4.77 -12.89 5.79
CA GLY A 271 -5.01 -13.97 6.75
C GLY A 271 -5.53 -15.23 6.06
N GLY A 272 -6.36 -15.99 6.78
CA GLY A 272 -7.10 -17.14 6.26
C GLY A 272 -8.52 -16.81 5.78
N GLU A 273 -9.03 -15.63 6.15
CA GLU A 273 -10.46 -15.32 6.20
C GLU A 273 -10.89 -14.42 5.05
N ILE A 274 -9.98 -13.62 4.49
CA ILE A 274 -10.28 -12.70 3.39
C ILE A 274 -9.52 -13.15 2.15
N ALA A 275 -10.23 -13.35 1.05
CA ALA A 275 -9.63 -13.68 -0.24
C ALA A 275 -10.33 -12.93 -1.38
N GLY A 276 -9.66 -12.76 -2.50
CA GLY A 276 -10.28 -12.11 -3.64
C GLY A 276 -9.44 -12.13 -4.90
N ASN A 277 -9.95 -11.49 -5.93
CA ASN A 277 -9.28 -11.30 -7.21
C ASN A 277 -9.72 -9.96 -7.82
N GLY A 278 -9.08 -9.57 -8.92
CA GLY A 278 -9.43 -8.34 -9.60
C GLY A 278 -8.41 -7.86 -10.61
N TYR A 279 -8.45 -6.59 -10.94
CA TYR A 279 -7.44 -5.96 -11.78
C TYR A 279 -7.33 -4.45 -11.52
N ILE A 280 -6.17 -3.89 -11.86
CA ILE A 280 -5.91 -2.46 -11.89
C ILE A 280 -5.45 -2.08 -13.29
N ARG A 281 -6.18 -1.17 -13.95
CA ARG A 281 -5.77 -0.60 -15.24
C ARG A 281 -4.78 0.53 -15.01
N LEU A 282 -3.57 0.39 -15.54
CA LEU A 282 -2.46 1.34 -15.42
C LEU A 282 -2.50 2.42 -16.53
N ALA A 283 -3.69 2.99 -16.78
CA ALA A 283 -3.91 4.08 -17.73
C ALA A 283 -4.09 5.43 -16.97
N SER A 284 -4.19 6.54 -17.69
CA SER A 284 -4.27 7.90 -17.12
C SER A 284 -5.38 8.08 -16.06
N ILE A 285 -6.47 7.33 -16.17
CA ILE A 285 -7.49 7.19 -15.14
C ILE A 285 -7.38 5.77 -14.60
N HIS A 286 -6.52 5.58 -13.60
CA HIS A 286 -6.33 4.28 -12.96
C HIS A 286 -7.70 3.72 -12.55
N TYR A 287 -8.08 2.57 -13.13
CA TYR A 287 -9.38 1.94 -12.87
C TYR A 287 -9.16 0.66 -12.06
N LEU A 288 -9.91 0.51 -10.99
CA LEU A 288 -9.87 -0.61 -10.07
C LEU A 288 -11.10 -1.48 -10.25
N PHE A 289 -10.91 -2.79 -10.24
CA PHE A 289 -11.96 -3.77 -9.97
C PHE A 289 -11.40 -4.80 -9.00
N LEU A 290 -12.04 -4.98 -7.85
CA LEU A 290 -11.73 -6.01 -6.88
C LEU A 290 -13.03 -6.70 -6.47
N ASN A 291 -12.98 -8.02 -6.41
CA ASN A 291 -14.02 -8.84 -5.83
C ASN A 291 -13.42 -9.60 -4.64
N CYS A 292 -14.00 -9.39 -3.47
CA CYS A 292 -13.49 -9.86 -2.20
C CYS A 292 -14.55 -10.71 -1.51
N VAL A 293 -14.13 -11.83 -0.95
CA VAL A 293 -14.94 -12.73 -0.14
C VAL A 293 -14.33 -12.78 1.25
N VAL A 294 -15.19 -12.69 2.25
CA VAL A 294 -14.86 -12.86 3.66
C VAL A 294 -15.52 -14.13 4.14
N SER A 295 -14.78 -14.96 4.86
CA SER A 295 -15.25 -16.26 5.35
C SER A 295 -14.78 -16.48 6.78
N ASN A 296 -15.74 -16.59 7.69
CA ASN A 296 -15.52 -16.89 9.11
C ASN A 296 -14.52 -15.95 9.81
N LEU A 297 -14.61 -14.66 9.53
CA LEU A 297 -13.77 -13.64 10.15
C LEU A 297 -14.24 -13.35 11.58
N ALA A 298 -13.46 -13.75 12.58
CA ALA A 298 -13.72 -13.34 13.96
C ALA A 298 -13.44 -11.84 14.11
N LEU A 299 -14.49 -11.03 14.29
CA LEU A 299 -14.36 -9.58 14.37
C LEU A 299 -13.56 -9.14 15.59
N GLU A 300 -13.59 -9.91 16.68
CA GLU A 300 -12.80 -9.60 17.88
C GLU A 300 -11.31 -9.54 17.58
N ASP A 301 -10.79 -10.46 16.76
CA ASP A 301 -9.36 -10.53 16.45
C ASP A 301 -8.87 -9.32 15.64
N TYR A 302 -9.74 -8.79 14.77
CA TYR A 302 -9.44 -7.64 13.92
C TYR A 302 -9.63 -6.30 14.65
N PHE A 303 -10.61 -6.20 15.55
CA PHE A 303 -10.84 -5.01 16.36
C PHE A 303 -10.04 -4.97 17.66
N ALA A 304 -9.41 -6.08 18.08
CA ALA A 304 -8.48 -6.10 19.22
C ALA A 304 -7.30 -5.14 19.03
N ALA A 305 -6.91 -4.86 17.78
CA ALA A 305 -5.91 -3.86 17.43
C ALA A 305 -6.49 -2.43 17.33
N GLY A 306 -7.80 -2.21 17.50
CA GLY A 306 -8.49 -0.95 17.25
C GLY A 306 -8.80 -0.12 18.50
N SER A 307 -9.19 1.14 18.33
CA SER A 307 -9.90 1.90 19.39
C SER A 307 -11.34 1.42 19.60
N ALA A 308 -11.81 0.51 18.75
CA ALA A 308 -13.12 -0.12 18.80
C ALA A 308 -13.08 -1.49 19.53
N GLN A 309 -12.07 -1.72 20.37
CA GLN A 309 -11.95 -2.97 21.11
C GLN A 309 -13.19 -3.16 22.00
N GLY A 310 -13.89 -4.28 21.81
CA GLY A 310 -15.11 -4.62 22.54
C GLY A 310 -16.40 -3.97 22.01
N VAL A 311 -16.32 -3.10 20.99
CA VAL A 311 -17.49 -2.45 20.37
C VAL A 311 -18.21 -3.39 19.42
N VAL A 312 -17.50 -4.22 18.66
CA VAL A 312 -18.12 -5.20 17.76
C VAL A 312 -17.42 -6.55 17.90
N SER A 313 -18.22 -7.60 17.93
CA SER A 313 -17.84 -8.99 18.13
C SER A 313 -18.71 -9.89 17.22
N GLY A 314 -18.28 -11.12 16.95
CA GLY A 314 -19.00 -12.11 16.14
C GLY A 314 -18.22 -12.61 14.93
N ILE A 315 -18.79 -13.59 14.23
CA ILE A 315 -18.18 -14.24 13.07
C ILE A 315 -18.78 -13.64 11.80
N MET A 316 -17.97 -12.92 11.02
CA MET A 316 -18.38 -12.27 9.79
C MET A 316 -18.07 -13.12 8.55
N SER A 317 -19.03 -13.21 7.65
CA SER A 317 -18.87 -13.73 6.28
C SER A 317 -19.54 -12.78 5.30
N GLY A 318 -19.17 -12.85 4.02
CA GLY A 318 -19.82 -12.04 2.99
C GLY A 318 -18.95 -11.75 1.80
N ASN A 319 -19.36 -10.78 1.00
CA ASN A 319 -18.65 -10.35 -0.18
C ASN A 319 -18.70 -8.84 -0.36
N PHE A 320 -17.63 -8.26 -0.88
CA PHE A 320 -17.62 -6.86 -1.28
C PHE A 320 -16.89 -6.67 -2.61
N ILE A 321 -17.43 -5.78 -3.43
CA ILE A 321 -16.92 -5.44 -4.75
C ILE A 321 -16.54 -3.96 -4.73
N LEU A 322 -15.29 -3.68 -5.08
CA LEU A 322 -14.79 -2.33 -5.32
C LEU A 322 -14.59 -2.14 -6.82
N LYS A 323 -15.23 -1.14 -7.43
CA LYS A 323 -15.10 -0.88 -8.87
C LYS A 323 -15.15 0.60 -9.21
N GLY A 324 -14.31 1.06 -10.13
CA GLY A 324 -14.31 2.46 -10.57
C GLY A 324 -12.92 3.08 -10.61
N PRO A 325 -12.84 4.41 -10.81
CA PRO A 325 -11.57 5.13 -10.70
C PRO A 325 -10.96 4.96 -9.31
N MET A 326 -9.63 4.78 -9.20
CA MET A 326 -8.96 4.62 -7.90
C MET A 326 -9.17 5.80 -6.93
N LYS A 327 -9.46 7.00 -7.45
CA LYS A 327 -9.75 8.19 -6.63
C LYS A 327 -11.14 8.15 -5.98
N GLU A 328 -12.07 7.42 -6.58
CA GLU A 328 -13.46 7.38 -6.17
C GLU A 328 -14.06 6.00 -6.51
N PRO A 329 -13.55 4.92 -5.87
CA PRO A 329 -14.08 3.59 -6.14
C PRO A 329 -15.52 3.51 -5.66
N GLY A 330 -16.37 2.84 -6.44
CA GLY A 330 -17.68 2.40 -6.02
C GLY A 330 -17.57 1.14 -5.16
N LEU A 331 -18.30 1.10 -4.04
CA LEU A 331 -18.40 -0.04 -3.14
C LEU A 331 -19.79 -0.69 -3.28
N THR A 332 -19.83 -2.01 -3.24
CA THR A 332 -21.05 -2.78 -2.96
C THR A 332 -20.66 -3.94 -2.05
N ALA A 333 -21.31 -4.09 -0.90
CA ALA A 333 -21.01 -5.15 0.04
C ALA A 333 -22.29 -5.79 0.59
N HIS A 334 -22.22 -7.08 0.86
CA HIS A 334 -23.20 -7.84 1.63
C HIS A 334 -22.41 -8.61 2.70
N LEU A 335 -22.71 -8.32 3.96
CA LEU A 335 -22.02 -8.86 5.12
C LEU A 335 -23.04 -9.51 6.05
N ASP A 336 -22.72 -10.70 6.55
CA ASP A 336 -23.47 -11.43 7.58
C ASP A 336 -22.54 -11.64 8.77
N VAL A 337 -22.92 -11.14 9.94
CA VAL A 337 -22.19 -11.34 11.20
C VAL A 337 -23.07 -12.16 12.13
N GLN A 338 -22.57 -13.29 12.61
CA GLN A 338 -23.35 -14.21 13.46
C GLN A 338 -22.82 -14.22 14.89
N ASN A 339 -23.75 -14.40 15.85
CA ASN A 339 -23.50 -14.66 17.27
C ASN A 339 -22.49 -13.67 17.89
N GLY A 340 -22.85 -12.39 17.93
CA GLY A 340 -21.93 -11.33 18.30
C GLY A 340 -22.48 -10.33 19.29
N ARG A 341 -21.69 -9.28 19.52
CA ARG A 341 -22.03 -8.16 20.40
C ARG A 341 -21.74 -6.85 19.70
N LEU A 342 -22.65 -5.88 19.80
CA LEU A 342 -22.49 -4.49 19.40
C LEU A 342 -22.60 -3.64 20.67
N ASP A 343 -21.48 -3.13 21.16
CA ASP A 343 -21.33 -2.48 22.46
C ASP A 343 -21.84 -3.40 23.58
N ASP A 344 -22.88 -3.01 24.32
CA ASP A 344 -23.52 -3.86 25.33
C ASP A 344 -24.66 -4.75 24.77
N MET A 345 -25.01 -4.58 23.49
CA MET A 345 -26.12 -5.29 22.86
C MET A 345 -25.66 -6.61 22.23
N ARG A 346 -26.20 -7.74 22.69
CA ARG A 346 -26.01 -9.04 22.03
C ARG A 346 -26.95 -9.18 20.83
N PHE A 347 -26.50 -9.89 19.80
CA PHE A 347 -27.29 -10.18 18.60
C PHE A 347 -27.07 -11.61 18.08
N ASP A 348 -28.08 -12.15 17.42
CA ASP A 348 -28.00 -13.47 16.77
C ASP A 348 -27.40 -13.32 15.37
N SER A 349 -27.83 -12.31 14.61
CA SER A 349 -27.21 -11.96 13.34
C SER A 349 -27.28 -10.47 13.01
N ILE A 350 -26.29 -9.97 12.25
CA ILE A 350 -26.32 -8.68 11.58
C ILE A 350 -26.20 -8.93 10.09
N ILE A 351 -27.16 -8.44 9.32
CA ILE A 351 -27.04 -8.36 7.86
C ILE A 351 -26.78 -6.90 7.49
N GLY A 352 -25.60 -6.63 6.94
CA GLY A 352 -25.19 -5.31 6.46
C GLY A 352 -25.10 -5.28 4.93
N ASN A 353 -25.93 -4.47 4.29
CA ASN A 353 -25.79 -4.15 2.86
C ASN A 353 -25.28 -2.71 2.70
N LEU A 354 -24.16 -2.57 1.99
CA LEU A 354 -23.49 -1.30 1.79
C LEU A 354 -23.38 -0.99 0.30
N LYS A 355 -23.62 0.27 -0.09
CA LYS A 355 -23.41 0.72 -1.47
C LYS A 355 -23.06 2.20 -1.49
N GLY A 356 -22.09 2.57 -2.31
CA GLY A 356 -21.68 3.97 -2.40
C GLY A 356 -20.59 4.19 -3.43
N LYS A 357 -20.15 5.44 -3.56
CA LYS A 357 -18.99 5.86 -4.35
C LYS A 357 -18.20 6.87 -3.55
N GLY A 358 -16.87 6.74 -3.57
CA GLY A 358 -16.01 7.68 -2.86
C GLY A 358 -16.15 7.55 -1.34
N PRO A 359 -16.06 8.65 -0.58
CA PRO A 359 -16.05 8.56 0.87
C PRO A 359 -17.44 8.35 1.49
N ILE A 360 -18.53 8.46 0.71
CA ILE A 360 -19.89 8.28 1.22
C ILE A 360 -20.39 6.87 0.87
N ILE A 361 -20.78 6.12 1.90
CA ILE A 361 -21.28 4.75 1.79
C ILE A 361 -22.68 4.70 2.42
N SER A 362 -23.69 4.37 1.63
CA SER A 362 -25.05 4.18 2.12
C SER A 362 -25.23 2.78 2.71
N ILE A 363 -25.89 2.72 3.85
CA ILE A 363 -26.41 1.50 4.48
C ILE A 363 -27.88 1.38 4.08
N TYR A 364 -28.27 0.24 3.54
CA TYR A 364 -29.65 -0.01 3.11
C TYR A 364 -30.05 -1.44 3.46
N ASP A 365 -31.35 -1.70 3.61
CA ASP A 365 -31.92 -3.03 3.88
C ASP A 365 -31.13 -3.86 4.90
N SER A 366 -30.54 -3.19 5.90
CA SER A 366 -29.66 -3.80 6.87
C SER A 366 -30.43 -4.04 8.16
N ARG A 367 -30.10 -5.10 8.88
CA ARG A 367 -30.82 -5.50 10.08
C ARG A 367 -29.91 -6.12 11.13
N ILE A 368 -30.25 -5.88 12.39
CA ILE A 368 -29.70 -6.56 13.56
C ILE A 368 -30.83 -7.42 14.11
N SER A 369 -30.68 -8.74 14.02
CA SER A 369 -31.66 -9.72 14.47
C SER A 369 -31.30 -10.29 15.84
N ARG A 370 -32.33 -10.48 16.64
CA ARG A 370 -32.30 -11.08 17.97
C ARG A 370 -33.47 -12.03 18.14
N ALA A 371 -33.43 -12.83 19.19
CA ALA A 371 -34.55 -13.71 19.57
C ALA A 371 -35.85 -12.92 19.79
N GLU A 372 -35.75 -11.66 20.25
CA GLU A 372 -36.91 -10.83 20.59
C GLU A 372 -37.47 -10.01 19.42
N GLY A 373 -36.75 -9.87 18.30
CA GLY A 373 -37.16 -8.99 17.21
C GLY A 373 -35.98 -8.55 16.32
N TYR A 374 -36.16 -7.46 15.59
CA TYR A 374 -35.07 -6.90 14.78
C TYR A 374 -35.03 -5.36 14.81
N ILE A 375 -33.82 -4.83 14.65
CA ILE A 375 -33.56 -3.41 14.42
C ILE A 375 -33.16 -3.26 12.96
N THR A 376 -33.85 -2.39 12.22
CA THR A 376 -33.41 -1.98 10.89
C THR A 376 -32.36 -0.88 10.99
N VAL A 377 -31.36 -0.95 10.13
CA VAL A 377 -30.25 0.02 10.08
C VAL A 377 -30.22 0.64 8.69
N GLY A 378 -30.16 1.96 8.63
CA GLY A 378 -30.08 2.70 7.38
C GLY A 378 -29.28 3.98 7.51
N GLY A 379 -29.10 4.69 6.39
CA GLY A 379 -28.45 6.00 6.37
C GLY A 379 -27.11 5.99 5.64
N GLU A 380 -26.22 6.91 6.00
CA GLU A 380 -24.96 7.13 5.30
C GLU A 380 -23.76 7.19 6.26
N ILE A 381 -22.67 6.55 5.84
CA ILE A 381 -21.36 6.63 6.46
C ILE A 381 -20.52 7.61 5.64
N ASP A 382 -20.02 8.67 6.27
CA ASP A 382 -19.10 9.64 5.65
C ASP A 382 -17.67 9.42 6.15
N LEU A 383 -16.86 8.73 5.35
CA LEU A 383 -15.47 8.42 5.66
C LEU A 383 -14.57 9.66 5.72
N THR A 384 -14.99 10.82 5.18
CA THR A 384 -14.23 12.06 5.34
C THR A 384 -14.23 12.54 6.80
N ARG A 385 -15.26 12.17 7.57
CA ARG A 385 -15.49 12.55 8.97
C ARG A 385 -15.00 11.51 9.97
N LEU A 386 -14.27 10.49 9.52
CA LEU A 386 -13.75 9.42 10.37
C LEU A 386 -12.79 9.94 11.45
N LYS A 387 -11.96 10.94 11.13
CA LYS A 387 -11.02 11.55 12.08
C LYS A 387 -11.69 12.26 13.25
N ASP A 388 -12.89 12.77 13.02
CA ASP A 388 -13.65 13.51 14.03
C ASP A 388 -14.55 12.57 14.86
N ASN A 389 -14.49 11.24 14.62
CA ASN A 389 -15.43 10.24 15.13
C ASN A 389 -16.90 10.53 14.74
N LYS A 390 -17.11 11.18 13.59
CA LYS A 390 -18.44 11.60 13.09
C LYS A 390 -18.87 10.90 11.81
N ALA A 391 -18.13 9.87 11.39
CA ALA A 391 -18.43 9.11 10.18
C ALA A 391 -19.82 8.45 10.19
N PHE A 392 -20.37 8.16 11.37
CA PHE A 392 -21.64 7.45 11.54
C PHE A 392 -22.82 8.37 11.92
N GLU A 393 -22.66 9.70 11.94
CA GLU A 393 -23.76 10.62 12.33
C GLU A 393 -24.98 10.52 11.39
N GLY A 394 -24.79 10.10 10.13
CA GLY A 394 -25.87 9.89 9.17
C GLY A 394 -26.55 8.53 9.26
N VAL A 395 -26.12 7.66 10.19
CA VAL A 395 -26.70 6.33 10.40
C VAL A 395 -27.86 6.44 11.39
N TYR A 396 -28.99 5.85 11.02
CA TYR A 396 -30.17 5.76 11.87
C TYR A 396 -30.57 4.31 12.10
N PHE A 397 -31.23 4.10 13.24
CA PHE A 397 -31.79 2.82 13.66
C PHE A 397 -33.31 2.99 13.77
N ASP A 398 -34.05 2.11 13.13
CA ASP A 398 -35.50 2.06 13.23
C ASP A 398 -35.89 0.67 13.73
N THR A 399 -36.69 0.63 14.80
CA THR A 399 -37.03 -0.61 15.49
C THR A 399 -38.44 -1.04 15.10
N ASP A 400 -38.73 -2.34 15.19
CA ASP A 400 -40.10 -2.79 15.07
C ASP A 400 -40.97 -2.23 16.23
N LYS A 401 -42.30 -2.32 16.10
CA LYS A 401 -43.23 -1.73 17.09
C LYS A 401 -43.17 -2.38 18.47
N ASP A 402 -42.51 -3.53 18.58
CA ASP A 402 -42.53 -4.39 19.75
C ASP A 402 -41.18 -4.44 20.46
N PHE A 403 -40.15 -3.78 19.92
CA PHE A 403 -38.81 -3.74 20.49
C PHE A 403 -38.20 -2.34 20.35
N PHE A 404 -37.53 -1.84 21.39
CA PHE A 404 -36.73 -0.60 21.33
C PHE A 404 -35.55 -0.69 22.30
N VAL A 405 -34.42 -0.07 21.96
CA VAL A 405 -33.22 -0.02 22.82
C VAL A 405 -32.96 1.40 23.30
N TRP A 406 -32.84 1.59 24.61
CA TRP A 406 -32.58 2.89 25.23
C TRP A 406 -31.49 2.80 26.31
N GLU A 407 -30.33 3.43 26.10
CA GLU A 407 -29.24 3.47 27.09
C GLU A 407 -28.84 2.09 27.65
N GLY A 408 -28.79 1.09 26.75
CA GLY A 408 -28.49 -0.31 27.09
C GLY A 408 -29.68 -1.10 27.65
N TRP A 409 -30.84 -0.47 27.82
CA TRP A 409 -32.10 -1.15 28.16
C TRP A 409 -32.77 -1.68 26.90
N ASN A 410 -33.10 -2.96 26.91
CA ASN A 410 -33.94 -3.62 25.92
C ASN A 410 -35.39 -3.52 26.37
N ILE A 411 -36.19 -2.70 25.71
CA ILE A 411 -37.62 -2.52 25.98
C ILE A 411 -38.39 -3.37 24.98
N ILE A 412 -39.06 -4.41 25.47
CA ILE A 412 -39.81 -5.37 24.69
C ILE A 412 -41.29 -5.25 25.07
N LYS A 413 -42.16 -5.15 24.08
CA LYS A 413 -43.61 -5.28 24.23
C LYS A 413 -43.98 -6.70 23.85
N GLU A 414 -44.47 -7.49 24.81
CA GLU A 414 -44.87 -8.86 24.54
C GLU A 414 -46.13 -8.85 23.65
N GLY A 415 -45.99 -9.27 22.38
CA GLY A 415 -47.00 -9.14 21.34
C GLY A 415 -48.41 -9.56 21.76
N GLY A 416 -49.38 -8.66 21.58
CA GLY A 416 -50.79 -8.87 21.95
C GLY A 416 -51.12 -8.68 23.43
N SER A 417 -50.11 -8.60 24.30
CA SER A 417 -50.28 -8.23 25.70
C SER A 417 -50.00 -6.74 25.90
N SER A 418 -50.47 -6.21 27.02
CA SER A 418 -50.09 -4.88 27.44
C SER A 418 -48.82 -4.85 28.29
N THR A 419 -48.09 -5.97 28.34
CA THR A 419 -46.86 -6.07 29.12
C THR A 419 -45.71 -5.41 28.38
N VAL A 420 -45.00 -4.54 29.09
CA VAL A 420 -43.71 -3.98 28.67
C VAL A 420 -42.64 -4.49 29.62
N LYS A 421 -41.59 -5.05 29.06
CA LYS A 421 -40.42 -5.57 29.78
C LYS A 421 -39.20 -4.76 29.39
N ALA A 422 -38.52 -4.16 30.36
CA ALA A 422 -37.23 -3.50 30.15
C ALA A 422 -36.12 -4.36 30.76
N GLU A 423 -35.10 -4.72 29.99
CA GLU A 423 -33.99 -5.56 30.46
C GLU A 423 -32.64 -4.88 30.24
N LYS A 424 -31.76 -4.85 31.24
CA LYS A 424 -30.39 -4.36 31.14
C LYS A 424 -29.40 -5.42 31.59
N PHE A 425 -28.42 -5.72 30.77
CA PHE A 425 -27.33 -6.62 31.14
C PHE A 425 -26.21 -5.80 31.81
N LEU A 426 -25.70 -6.29 32.94
CA LEU A 426 -24.62 -5.67 33.71
C LEU A 426 -23.41 -6.60 33.65
N GLY A 427 -22.83 -6.73 32.45
CA GLY A 427 -21.82 -7.74 32.14
C GLY A 427 -22.41 -9.09 31.72
N ASP A 428 -21.62 -10.16 31.79
CA ASP A 428 -22.03 -11.48 31.31
C ASP A 428 -22.87 -12.29 32.31
N GLU A 429 -22.74 -11.96 33.60
CA GLU A 429 -23.33 -12.71 34.70
C GLU A 429 -24.62 -12.09 35.24
N PHE A 430 -24.79 -10.77 35.16
CA PHE A 430 -25.92 -10.08 35.77
C PHE A 430 -26.90 -9.54 34.73
N LYS A 431 -28.19 -9.72 35.00
CA LYS A 431 -29.30 -9.17 34.23
C LYS A 431 -30.31 -8.53 35.18
N LEU A 432 -30.62 -7.26 34.95
CA LEU A 432 -31.71 -6.55 35.60
C LEU A 432 -32.89 -6.52 34.64
N SER A 433 -34.08 -6.91 35.09
CA SER A 433 -35.31 -6.79 34.31
C SER A 433 -36.42 -6.12 35.09
N PHE A 434 -37.14 -5.22 34.44
CA PHE A 434 -38.31 -4.55 34.94
C PHE A 434 -39.49 -4.97 34.07
N LYS A 435 -40.60 -5.37 34.68
CA LYS A 435 -41.82 -5.75 33.99
C LYS A 435 -42.96 -4.88 34.48
N THR A 436 -43.67 -4.24 33.57
CA THR A 436 -44.84 -3.42 33.86
C THR A 436 -45.98 -3.78 32.93
N PHE A 437 -47.21 -3.65 33.41
CA PHE A 437 -48.41 -3.85 32.61
C PHE A 437 -48.99 -2.48 32.22
N MET A 438 -49.05 -2.18 30.93
CA MET A 438 -49.76 -1.02 30.40
C MET A 438 -51.27 -1.27 30.53
N LYS A 439 -51.91 -0.70 31.55
CA LYS A 439 -53.37 -0.80 31.64
C LYS A 439 -54.04 0.02 30.53
N ASP A 440 -55.12 -0.53 29.98
CA ASP A 440 -56.19 0.26 29.36
C ASP A 440 -56.61 1.34 30.36
N VAL A 441 -56.92 2.56 29.89
CA VAL A 441 -57.00 3.85 30.61
C VAL A 441 -57.85 3.87 31.91
N MET A 442 -58.53 2.78 32.27
CA MET A 442 -59.57 2.71 33.30
C MET A 442 -59.18 2.07 34.64
N SER A 443 -57.94 1.62 34.85
CA SER A 443 -57.57 0.86 36.04
C SER A 443 -56.41 1.51 36.83
N LYS A 444 -56.65 1.84 38.11
CA LYS A 444 -55.80 2.71 38.96
C LYS A 444 -54.59 2.04 39.63
N GLU A 445 -54.49 0.72 39.64
CA GLU A 445 -53.36 0.02 40.26
C GLU A 445 -52.27 -0.27 39.23
N LYS A 446 -51.09 0.33 39.38
CA LYS A 446 -49.90 -0.10 38.65
C LYS A 446 -49.28 -1.24 39.44
N THR A 447 -49.18 -2.40 38.82
CA THR A 447 -48.34 -3.48 39.35
C THR A 447 -47.06 -3.59 38.52
N GLY A 448 -45.92 -3.34 39.14
CA GLY A 448 -44.58 -3.44 38.58
C GLY A 448 -43.78 -4.51 39.29
N GLU A 449 -42.97 -5.25 38.54
CA GLU A 449 -42.03 -6.24 39.08
C GLU A 449 -40.61 -5.86 38.66
N ILE A 450 -39.69 -5.89 39.63
CA ILE A 450 -38.25 -5.76 39.39
C ILE A 450 -37.60 -7.11 39.67
N ASP A 451 -36.92 -7.64 38.68
CA ASP A 451 -36.18 -8.90 38.72
C ASP A 451 -34.68 -8.62 38.60
N LEU A 452 -33.88 -9.20 39.50
CA LEU A 452 -32.42 -9.28 39.38
C LEU A 452 -32.03 -10.74 39.17
N GLU A 453 -31.41 -11.06 38.04
CA GLU A 453 -30.95 -12.40 37.70
C GLU A 453 -29.42 -12.46 37.66
N TYR A 454 -28.85 -13.41 38.37
CA TYR A 454 -27.43 -13.76 38.38
C TYR A 454 -27.21 -15.14 37.77
N LYS A 455 -26.44 -15.24 36.70
CA LYS A 455 -26.07 -16.52 36.08
C LYS A 455 -24.95 -17.18 36.89
N LEU A 456 -25.20 -18.40 37.36
CA LEU A 456 -24.22 -19.22 38.07
C LEU A 456 -23.28 -19.92 37.08
N ASP A 457 -23.85 -20.52 36.04
CA ASP A 457 -23.13 -21.19 34.96
C ASP A 457 -23.99 -21.24 33.67
N SER A 458 -23.61 -22.08 32.70
CA SER A 458 -24.36 -22.23 31.44
C SER A 458 -25.75 -22.87 31.62
N SER A 459 -26.01 -23.52 32.76
CA SER A 459 -27.20 -24.30 33.07
C SER A 459 -28.05 -23.73 34.22
N GLY A 460 -27.50 -22.84 35.06
CA GLY A 460 -28.15 -22.34 36.26
C GLY A 460 -28.15 -20.82 36.40
N SER A 461 -29.24 -20.26 36.94
CA SER A 461 -29.31 -18.86 37.39
C SER A 461 -30.10 -18.70 38.70
N LEU A 462 -29.75 -17.68 39.47
CA LEU A 462 -30.51 -17.21 40.64
C LEU A 462 -31.27 -15.94 40.24
N GLN A 463 -32.58 -15.95 40.40
CA GLN A 463 -33.42 -14.77 40.18
C GLN A 463 -34.03 -14.31 41.50
N MET A 464 -33.86 -13.03 41.82
CA MET A 464 -34.55 -12.35 42.90
C MET A 464 -35.64 -11.46 42.30
N THR A 465 -36.86 -11.57 42.81
CA THR A 465 -38.01 -10.75 42.36
C THR A 465 -38.49 -9.85 43.50
N LEU A 466 -38.69 -8.58 43.17
CA LEU A 466 -39.24 -7.54 44.03
C LEU A 466 -40.52 -7.00 43.38
N GLY A 467 -41.60 -6.91 44.16
CA GLY A 467 -42.87 -6.32 43.74
C GLY A 467 -42.87 -4.81 43.92
N ASP A 468 -44.04 -4.20 43.76
CA ASP A 468 -44.22 -2.78 44.07
C ASP A 468 -43.91 -2.49 45.54
N GLU A 469 -43.42 -1.27 45.81
CA GLU A 469 -42.97 -0.83 47.14
C GLU A 469 -41.75 -1.58 47.71
N GLY A 470 -41.06 -2.38 46.88
CA GLY A 470 -39.87 -3.12 47.30
C GLY A 470 -40.18 -4.37 48.13
N GLU A 471 -41.43 -4.85 48.08
CA GLU A 471 -41.81 -6.11 48.70
C GLU A 471 -41.01 -7.25 48.08
N PHE A 472 -40.27 -7.99 48.91
CA PHE A 472 -39.53 -9.15 48.47
C PHE A 472 -40.50 -10.28 48.12
N VAL A 473 -40.56 -10.66 46.85
CA VAL A 473 -41.46 -11.71 46.34
C VAL A 473 -40.81 -13.09 46.51
N GLY A 474 -39.50 -13.20 46.22
CA GLY A 474 -38.78 -14.46 46.39
C GLY A 474 -37.41 -14.52 45.72
N VAL A 475 -36.70 -15.62 46.00
CA VAL A 475 -35.52 -16.06 45.23
C VAL A 475 -35.85 -17.41 44.57
N ALA A 476 -35.60 -17.52 43.27
CA ALA A 476 -35.75 -18.74 42.50
C ALA A 476 -34.41 -19.19 41.93
N HIS A 477 -34.11 -20.50 42.03
CA HIS A 477 -33.02 -21.12 41.29
C HIS A 477 -33.59 -21.73 40.00
N LYS A 478 -33.22 -21.17 38.85
CA LYS A 478 -33.64 -21.66 37.54
C LYS A 478 -32.58 -22.60 36.99
N VAL A 479 -33.00 -23.81 36.62
CA VAL A 479 -32.16 -24.79 35.93
C VAL A 479 -32.69 -24.95 34.51
N ARG A 480 -31.85 -24.69 33.51
CA ARG A 480 -32.13 -25.00 32.09
C ARG A 480 -31.70 -26.45 31.82
N PHE A 481 -32.66 -27.26 31.40
CA PHE A 481 -32.45 -28.65 31.00
C PHE A 481 -32.16 -28.77 29.51
#